data_AF-A0A5N5HT02-F1
#
_entry.id   AF-A0A5N5HT02-F1
#
_cell.length_a   1.000
_cell.length_b   1.000
_cell.length_c   1.000
_cell.angle_alpha   90.00
_cell.angle_beta   90.00
_cell.angle_gamma   90.00
#
_symmetry.space_group_name_H-M   'P 1'
#
loop_
_entity.id
_entity.type
_entity.pdbx_description
1 polymer ?
#
loop_
_entity_poly.entity_id
_entity_poly.type
_entity_poly.pdbx_seq_one_letter_code
_entity_poly.pdbx_strand_id
1 'polypeptide(L)'
;MSRKATVSLNMGVDEEKMDKMMALSLQQNALSLTQQLNYYRQYQNAVVSMVGSDNASAIFSGAIHLLSAGISDFIQNYYINPLLRIYSPDQLSNILIRSYSTFIQNLYALGARRIGVTNLPPTGCLPAAITMFGSGTNECVPRLNQDAISFNNKLNSTSQDLKNRLPGLKLVVFDIFQPLLDMIINPGDNGFFESRRACCGTGTLETSVLCNSRSVGTCTNATGYVFWDGFHPSEAANEVLAGDLLQQGFDLIS
;
A
#
# COMPACT_ATOMS: atom_id res chain seq x y z
N MET A 1 -13.06 22.51 16.52
CA MET A 1 -12.73 21.41 15.58
C MET A 1 -11.22 21.33 15.45
N SER A 2 -10.56 20.37 16.09
CA SER A 2 -9.12 20.16 15.92
C SER A 2 -8.90 19.50 14.56
N ARG A 3 -8.20 20.19 13.64
CA ARG A 3 -7.78 19.60 12.36
C ARG A 3 -6.74 18.53 12.69
N LYS A 4 -7.12 17.25 12.70
CA LYS A 4 -6.16 16.15 12.85
C LYS A 4 -5.29 16.12 11.58
N ALA A 5 -3.99 16.33 11.73
CA ALA A 5 -3.05 16.14 10.64
C ALA A 5 -2.96 14.64 10.30
N THR A 6 -3.00 14.32 9.01
CA THR A 6 -2.75 12.96 8.49
C THR A 6 -1.38 12.96 7.83
N VAL A 7 -0.52 12.02 8.21
CA VAL A 7 0.80 11.82 7.58
C VAL A 7 0.76 10.48 6.86
N SER A 8 0.87 10.49 5.54
CA SER A 8 0.92 9.27 4.72
C SER A 8 2.37 8.96 4.31
N LEU A 9 2.81 7.72 4.50
CA LEU A 9 4.13 7.21 4.13
C LEU A 9 3.92 5.99 3.21
N ASN A 10 4.48 6.01 1.99
CA ASN A 10 4.29 4.99 0.96
C ASN A 10 5.61 4.54 0.30
N MET A 11 5.81 3.21 0.22
CA MET A 11 6.81 2.42 -0.56
C MET A 11 8.21 2.11 0.02
N GLY A 12 8.63 0.86 -0.21
CA GLY A 12 10.01 0.33 -0.25
C GLY A 12 10.57 -0.16 1.10
N VAL A 13 10.60 -1.47 1.30
CA VAL A 13 11.28 -2.09 2.46
C VAL A 13 12.80 -2.03 2.29
N ASP A 14 13.46 -1.36 3.25
CA ASP A 14 14.92 -1.28 3.39
C ASP A 14 15.50 -2.59 3.96
N GLU A 15 16.28 -3.27 3.11
CA GLU A 15 17.54 -3.90 3.53
C GLU A 15 18.58 -3.51 2.47
N GLU A 16 19.67 -2.86 2.85
CA GLU A 16 20.72 -2.30 1.97
C GLU A 16 21.28 -3.28 0.90
N LYS A 17 21.14 -4.60 1.09
CA LYS A 17 21.44 -5.63 0.08
C LYS A 17 20.32 -5.83 -0.95
N MET A 18 19.06 -5.77 -0.51
CA MET A 18 17.89 -5.89 -1.35
C MET A 18 17.71 -4.65 -2.21
N ASP A 19 17.94 -3.44 -1.68
CA ASP A 19 17.90 -2.18 -2.45
C ASP A 19 18.86 -2.20 -3.66
N LYS A 20 20.07 -2.74 -3.47
CA LYS A 20 21.04 -2.93 -4.55
C LYS A 20 20.60 -3.96 -5.59
N MET A 21 19.77 -4.94 -5.21
CA MET A 21 19.19 -5.93 -6.12
C MET A 21 17.88 -5.43 -6.78
N MET A 22 17.15 -4.51 -6.14
CA MET A 22 15.93 -3.86 -6.65
C MET A 22 16.22 -2.79 -7.71
N ALA A 23 17.41 -2.21 -7.71
CA ALA A 23 17.83 -1.15 -8.63
C ALA A 23 17.86 -1.54 -10.13
N LEU A 24 17.55 -2.79 -10.47
CA LEU A 24 17.52 -3.34 -11.84
C LEU A 24 16.12 -3.39 -12.48
N SER A 25 15.03 -3.13 -11.75
CA SER A 25 13.69 -3.01 -12.33
C SER A 25 13.32 -1.54 -12.50
N LEU A 26 13.20 -1.08 -13.76
CA LEU A 26 12.63 0.19 -14.24
C LEU A 26 12.77 1.36 -13.24
N GLN A 27 13.77 2.23 -13.43
CA GLN A 27 13.97 3.51 -12.71
C GLN A 27 12.68 4.09 -12.07
N GLN A 28 12.37 3.63 -10.86
CA GLN A 28 11.42 4.27 -9.97
C GLN A 28 12.32 4.96 -8.95
N ASN A 29 12.45 6.29 -9.07
CA ASN A 29 13.04 7.13 -8.01
C ASN A 29 12.08 7.18 -6.79
N ALA A 30 11.51 6.04 -6.40
CA ALA A 30 10.64 5.93 -5.26
C ALA A 30 11.48 6.09 -4.00
N LEU A 31 11.00 6.93 -3.09
CA LEU A 31 11.64 7.10 -1.79
C LEU A 31 11.43 5.83 -0.97
N SER A 32 12.50 5.23 -0.44
CA SER A 32 12.35 4.10 0.48
C SER A 32 11.67 4.51 1.78
N LEU A 33 11.12 3.55 2.54
CA LEU A 33 10.53 3.82 3.84
C LEU A 33 11.55 4.48 4.79
N THR A 34 12.82 4.09 4.71
CA THR A 34 13.90 4.71 5.49
C THR A 34 14.12 6.17 5.09
N GLN A 35 14.12 6.50 3.79
CA GLN A 35 14.23 7.88 3.33
C GLN A 35 13.03 8.71 3.78
N GLN A 36 11.81 8.17 3.67
CA GLN A 36 10.60 8.85 4.12
C GLN A 36 10.59 9.09 5.62
N LEU A 37 11.05 8.13 6.43
CA LEU A 37 11.22 8.30 7.87
C LEU A 37 12.24 9.40 8.20
N ASN A 38 13.33 9.48 7.43
CA ASN A 38 14.33 10.53 7.58
C ASN A 38 13.77 11.91 7.23
N TYR A 39 12.98 12.03 6.16
CA TYR A 39 12.28 13.27 5.83
C TYR A 39 11.22 13.62 6.87
N TYR A 40 10.51 12.62 7.39
CA TYR A 40 9.57 12.83 8.48
C TYR A 40 10.26 13.41 9.72
N ARG A 41 11.42 12.89 10.11
CA ARG A 41 12.23 13.45 11.21
C ARG A 41 12.68 14.90 10.93
N GLN A 42 13.10 15.20 9.71
CA GLN A 42 13.47 16.57 9.32
C GLN A 42 12.26 17.52 9.41
N TYR A 43 11.09 17.05 8.98
CA TYR A 43 9.85 17.80 9.09
C TYR A 43 9.46 18.03 10.56
N GLN A 44 9.61 17.03 11.43
CA GLN A 44 9.39 17.22 12.87
C GLN A 44 10.28 18.33 13.45
N ASN A 45 11.57 18.36 13.08
CA ASN A 45 12.49 19.42 13.52
C ASN A 45 12.09 20.81 13.02
N ALA A 46 11.61 20.91 11.78
CA ALA A 46 11.08 22.16 11.24
C ALA A 46 9.84 22.62 12.03
N VAL A 47 8.91 21.72 12.34
CA VAL A 47 7.72 22.03 13.15
C VAL A 47 8.10 22.47 14.55
N VAL A 48 9.02 21.77 15.23
CA VAL A 48 9.56 22.16 16.53
C VAL A 48 10.13 23.58 16.49
N SER A 49 10.85 23.93 15.44
CA SER A 49 11.43 25.27 15.27
C SER A 49 10.37 26.37 15.11
N MET A 50 9.18 26.03 14.62
CA MET A 50 8.08 26.98 14.41
C MET A 50 7.18 27.14 15.65
N VAL A 51 6.90 26.04 16.36
CA VAL A 51 5.85 26.02 17.39
C VAL A 51 6.34 25.63 18.79
N GLY A 52 7.62 25.29 18.93
CA GLY A 52 8.21 24.76 20.16
C GLY A 52 7.97 23.26 20.35
N SER A 53 8.80 22.65 21.21
CA SER A 53 8.82 21.19 21.43
C SER A 53 7.50 20.64 21.95
N ASP A 54 6.89 21.29 22.93
CA ASP A 54 5.67 20.77 23.58
C ASP A 54 4.47 20.76 22.63
N ASN A 55 4.29 21.85 21.88
CA ASN A 55 3.22 21.94 20.88
C ASN A 55 3.46 20.96 19.73
N ALA A 56 4.70 20.81 19.26
CA ALA A 56 5.04 19.84 18.22
C ALA A 56 4.75 18.40 18.68
N SER A 57 5.12 18.06 19.92
CA SER A 57 4.83 16.75 20.52
C SER A 57 3.32 16.47 20.58
N ALA A 58 2.51 17.46 20.96
CA ALA A 58 1.05 17.34 20.96
C ALA A 58 0.47 17.14 19.54
N ILE A 59 1.03 17.83 18.53
CA ILE A 59 0.63 17.65 17.12
C ILE A 59 0.90 16.22 16.65
N PHE A 60 2.13 15.73 16.82
CA PHE A 60 2.54 14.42 16.29
C PHE A 60 1.91 13.25 17.05
N SER A 61 1.78 13.34 18.38
CA SER A 61 1.09 12.31 19.16
C SER A 61 -0.42 12.26 18.87
N GLY A 62 -1.03 13.39 18.50
CA GLY A 62 -2.44 13.49 18.11
C GLY A 62 -2.72 13.11 16.64
N ALA A 63 -1.71 13.12 15.77
CA ALA A 63 -1.83 12.84 14.35
C ALA A 63 -2.08 11.35 14.04
N ILE A 64 -2.72 11.09 12.91
CA ILE A 64 -2.89 9.74 12.35
C ILE A 64 -1.82 9.53 11.28
N HIS A 65 -1.09 8.43 11.39
CA HIS A 65 -0.03 8.07 10.45
C HIS A 65 -0.54 6.89 9.63
N LEU A 66 -0.58 7.02 8.31
CA LEU A 66 -1.03 5.96 7.41
C LEU A 66 0.18 5.40 6.68
N LEU A 67 0.31 4.07 6.70
CA LEU A 67 1.35 3.32 5.99
C LEU A 67 0.68 2.43 4.93
N SER A 68 1.08 2.61 3.67
CA SER A 68 0.73 1.68 2.59
C SER A 68 1.99 1.25 1.85
N ALA A 69 2.33 -0.03 1.95
CA ALA A 69 3.55 -0.60 1.37
C ALA A 69 3.42 -2.11 1.13
N GLY A 70 4.35 -2.69 0.39
CA GLY A 70 4.45 -4.15 0.18
C GLY A 70 4.08 -4.61 -1.23
N ILE A 71 3.06 -4.03 -1.87
CA ILE A 71 2.58 -4.53 -3.18
C ILE A 71 3.66 -4.47 -4.26
N SER A 72 4.44 -3.38 -4.29
CA SER A 72 5.52 -3.19 -5.24
C SER A 72 6.66 -4.17 -5.00
N ASP A 73 6.93 -4.56 -3.74
CA ASP A 73 7.95 -5.55 -3.39
C ASP A 73 7.61 -6.93 -4.00
N PHE A 74 6.32 -7.27 -4.12
CA PHE A 74 5.86 -8.48 -4.79
C PHE A 74 5.79 -8.32 -6.32
N ILE A 75 4.89 -7.45 -6.81
CA ILE A 75 4.54 -7.38 -8.24
C ILE A 75 5.63 -6.77 -9.09
N GLN A 76 6.12 -5.59 -8.69
CA GLN A 76 7.08 -4.83 -9.50
C GLN A 76 8.51 -5.32 -9.30
N ASN A 77 8.75 -6.18 -8.30
CA ASN A 77 10.07 -6.67 -7.96
C ASN A 77 10.15 -8.20 -7.88
N TYR A 78 9.63 -8.86 -6.84
CA TYR A 78 9.81 -10.31 -6.64
C TYR A 78 9.43 -11.19 -7.84
N TYR A 79 8.24 -10.99 -8.44
CA TYR A 79 7.80 -11.84 -9.54
C TYR A 79 8.53 -11.55 -10.86
N ILE A 80 9.06 -10.34 -11.03
CA ILE A 80 9.72 -9.89 -12.26
C ILE A 80 11.24 -10.08 -12.20
N ASN A 81 11.86 -9.92 -11.03
CA ASN A 81 13.31 -9.98 -10.82
C ASN A 81 13.77 -11.41 -10.51
N PRO A 82 14.47 -12.10 -11.43
CA PRO A 82 14.90 -13.49 -11.22
C PRO A 82 15.84 -13.65 -10.03
N LEU A 83 16.58 -12.59 -9.67
CA LEU A 83 17.53 -12.63 -8.55
C LEU A 83 16.85 -12.79 -7.19
N LEU A 84 15.58 -12.39 -7.08
CA LEU A 84 14.81 -12.53 -5.84
C LEU A 84 14.09 -13.88 -5.74
N ARG A 85 14.03 -14.65 -6.83
CA ARG A 85 13.44 -16.01 -6.83
C ARG A 85 14.27 -17.04 -6.06
N ILE A 86 15.44 -16.65 -5.54
CA ILE A 86 16.18 -17.43 -4.54
C ILE A 86 15.43 -17.53 -3.20
N TYR A 87 14.51 -16.58 -2.94
CA TYR A 87 13.61 -16.60 -1.80
C TYR A 87 12.26 -17.21 -2.20
N SER A 88 11.69 -18.03 -1.33
CA SER A 88 10.26 -18.37 -1.43
C SER A 88 9.39 -17.15 -1.09
N PRO A 89 8.11 -17.11 -1.50
CA PRO A 89 7.20 -16.03 -1.12
C PRO A 89 7.08 -15.88 0.41
N ASP A 90 7.17 -16.99 1.15
CA ASP A 90 7.18 -17.01 2.60
C ASP A 90 8.43 -16.32 3.19
N GLN A 91 9.61 -16.63 2.65
CA GLN A 91 10.88 -16.03 3.07
C GLN A 91 10.91 -14.53 2.78
N LEU A 92 10.46 -14.10 1.60
CA LEU A 92 10.31 -12.69 1.27
C LEU A 92 9.35 -12.01 2.25
N SER A 93 8.19 -12.62 2.51
CA SER A 93 7.22 -12.09 3.47
C SER A 93 7.84 -11.90 4.86
N ASN A 94 8.69 -12.82 5.31
CA ASN A 94 9.38 -12.69 6.61
C ASN A 94 10.35 -11.50 6.62
N ILE A 95 11.05 -11.22 5.51
CA ILE A 95 11.93 -10.05 5.38
C ILE A 95 11.10 -8.76 5.45
N LEU A 96 10.03 -8.68 4.64
CA LEU A 96 9.15 -7.52 4.59
C LEU A 96 8.48 -7.23 5.93
N ILE A 97 8.03 -8.26 6.65
CA ILE A 97 7.40 -8.14 7.98
C ILE A 97 8.39 -7.67 9.04
N ARG A 98 9.67 -8.07 8.96
CA ARG A 98 10.73 -7.53 9.85
C ARG A 98 10.94 -6.04 9.62
N SER A 99 11.01 -5.61 8.36
CA SER A 99 11.15 -4.19 8.03
C SER A 99 9.93 -3.38 8.47
N TYR A 100 8.71 -3.89 8.22
CA TYR A 100 7.46 -3.33 8.74
C TYR A 100 7.52 -3.12 10.27
N SER A 101 7.88 -4.17 11.01
CA SER A 101 7.97 -4.12 12.47
C SER A 101 8.99 -3.08 12.96
N THR A 102 10.16 -3.01 12.31
CA THR A 102 11.18 -2.00 12.59
C THR A 102 10.68 -0.59 12.30
N PHE A 103 10.00 -0.39 11.17
CA PHE A 103 9.45 0.90 10.78
C PHE A 103 8.39 1.42 11.76
N ILE A 104 7.47 0.56 12.21
CA ILE A 104 6.45 0.92 13.21
C ILE A 104 7.10 1.30 14.54
N GLN A 105 8.10 0.53 14.99
CA GLN A 105 8.85 0.87 16.21
C GLN A 105 9.57 2.21 16.08
N ASN A 106 10.14 2.52 14.91
CA ASN A 106 10.79 3.80 14.66
C ASN A 106 9.79 4.97 14.64
N LEU A 107 8.62 4.82 14.00
CA LEU A 107 7.56 5.83 14.06
C LEU A 107 7.10 6.06 15.50
N TYR A 108 6.91 4.99 16.26
CA TYR A 108 6.54 5.06 17.66
C TYR A 108 7.60 5.79 18.50
N ALA A 109 8.89 5.52 18.25
CA ALA A 109 10.01 6.23 18.88
C ALA A 109 10.05 7.73 18.52
N LEU A 110 9.55 8.11 17.34
CA LEU A 110 9.36 9.50 16.92
C LEU A 110 8.07 10.15 17.46
N GLY A 111 7.34 9.48 18.36
CA GLY A 111 6.17 10.02 19.03
C GLY A 111 4.83 9.69 18.36
N ALA A 112 4.82 8.92 17.26
CA ALA A 112 3.56 8.47 16.67
C ALA A 112 2.81 7.54 17.63
N ARG A 113 1.50 7.76 17.79
CA ARG A 113 0.64 6.93 18.66
C ARG A 113 -0.59 6.36 17.97
N ARG A 114 -0.97 6.89 16.81
CA ARG A 114 -2.10 6.42 15.99
C ARG A 114 -1.56 6.08 14.62
N ILE A 115 -1.51 4.79 14.30
CA ILE A 115 -0.94 4.28 13.05
C ILE A 115 -1.96 3.35 12.39
N GLY A 116 -2.30 3.65 11.15
CA GLY A 116 -3.08 2.78 10.27
C GLY A 116 -2.18 2.18 9.20
N VAL A 117 -2.37 0.89 8.88
CA VAL A 117 -1.53 0.18 7.89
C VAL A 117 -2.45 -0.59 6.96
N THR A 118 -2.35 -0.39 5.65
CA THR A 118 -3.12 -1.22 4.71
C THR A 118 -2.49 -2.59 4.54
N ASN A 119 -3.30 -3.63 4.47
CA ASN A 119 -2.86 -4.94 4.01
C ASN A 119 -2.63 -4.93 2.48
N LEU A 120 -2.15 -6.04 1.91
CA LEU A 120 -2.03 -6.18 0.46
C LEU A 120 -3.40 -6.39 -0.19
N PRO A 121 -3.65 -5.79 -1.37
CA PRO A 121 -4.88 -6.03 -2.13
C PRO A 121 -4.91 -7.43 -2.77
N PRO A 122 -6.02 -7.84 -3.44
CA PRO A 122 -6.10 -9.05 -4.26
C PRO A 122 -5.15 -8.98 -5.45
N THR A 123 -3.88 -9.25 -5.16
CA THR A 123 -2.74 -8.95 -6.02
C THR A 123 -2.78 -9.71 -7.35
N GLY A 124 -3.33 -10.92 -7.34
CA GLY A 124 -3.55 -11.72 -8.54
C GLY A 124 -4.69 -11.24 -9.43
N CYS A 125 -5.52 -10.31 -8.95
CA CYS A 125 -6.64 -9.75 -9.69
C CYS A 125 -6.34 -8.40 -10.36
N LEU A 126 -5.14 -7.85 -10.17
CA LEU A 126 -4.76 -6.62 -10.85
C LEU A 126 -4.63 -6.87 -12.37
N PRO A 127 -5.06 -5.94 -13.25
CA PRO A 127 -5.00 -6.14 -14.70
C PRO A 127 -3.60 -6.53 -15.20
N ALA A 128 -2.56 -5.89 -14.66
CA ALA A 128 -1.18 -6.20 -15.04
C ALA A 128 -0.71 -7.56 -14.53
N ALA A 129 -1.16 -7.97 -13.34
CA ALA A 129 -0.84 -9.28 -12.79
C ALA A 129 -1.51 -10.41 -13.60
N ILE A 130 -2.78 -10.23 -13.99
CA ILE A 130 -3.49 -11.16 -14.88
C ILE A 130 -2.76 -11.24 -16.22
N THR A 131 -2.41 -10.10 -16.81
CA THR A 131 -1.75 -10.05 -18.12
C THR A 131 -0.37 -10.73 -18.09
N MET A 132 0.45 -10.49 -17.07
CA MET A 132 1.81 -11.04 -16.97
C MET A 132 1.84 -12.50 -16.51
N PHE A 133 0.92 -12.91 -15.64
CA PHE A 133 1.03 -14.16 -14.88
C PHE A 133 -0.20 -15.08 -14.97
N GLY A 134 -1.25 -14.66 -15.68
CA GLY A 134 -2.49 -15.41 -15.87
C GLY A 134 -2.48 -16.39 -17.04
N SER A 135 -1.34 -16.58 -17.73
CA SER A 135 -1.19 -17.55 -18.82
C SER A 135 -2.24 -17.40 -19.94
N GLY A 136 -2.61 -16.15 -20.26
CA GLY A 136 -3.60 -15.84 -21.28
C GLY A 136 -5.06 -15.99 -20.82
N THR A 137 -5.31 -16.34 -19.57
CA THR A 137 -6.66 -16.27 -18.97
C THR A 137 -7.01 -14.84 -18.57
N ASN A 138 -8.31 -14.56 -18.44
CA ASN A 138 -8.83 -13.30 -17.90
C ASN A 138 -9.26 -13.43 -16.43
N GLU A 139 -8.71 -14.43 -15.73
CA GLU A 139 -9.06 -14.77 -14.35
C GLU A 139 -7.96 -14.30 -13.40
N CYS A 140 -8.34 -14.07 -12.14
CA CYS A 140 -7.38 -13.77 -11.09
C CYS A 140 -6.36 -14.90 -10.96
N VAL A 141 -5.09 -14.55 -10.75
CA VAL A 141 -4.00 -15.50 -10.59
C VAL A 141 -3.97 -16.05 -9.15
N PRO A 142 -4.41 -17.31 -8.89
CA PRO A 142 -4.70 -17.75 -7.52
C PRO A 142 -3.46 -17.78 -6.62
N ARG A 143 -2.30 -18.18 -7.16
CA ARG A 143 -1.03 -18.20 -6.40
C ARG A 143 -0.65 -16.82 -5.85
N LEU A 144 -0.94 -15.74 -6.59
CA LEU A 144 -0.60 -14.38 -6.16
C LEU A 144 -1.53 -13.88 -5.06
N ASN A 145 -2.82 -14.23 -5.15
CA ASN A 145 -3.77 -13.96 -4.07
C ASN A 145 -3.41 -14.76 -2.80
N GLN A 146 -2.97 -16.01 -2.95
CA GLN A 146 -2.54 -16.82 -1.82
C GLN A 146 -1.30 -16.24 -1.11
N ASP A 147 -0.33 -15.76 -1.87
CA ASP A 147 0.85 -15.07 -1.33
C ASP A 147 0.43 -13.80 -0.57
N ALA A 148 -0.47 -12.99 -1.13
CA ALA A 148 -1.01 -11.79 -0.48
C ALA A 148 -1.77 -12.12 0.82
N ILE A 149 -2.63 -13.13 0.81
CA ILE A 149 -3.37 -13.59 2.01
C ILE A 149 -2.38 -14.05 3.10
N SER A 150 -1.35 -14.82 2.74
CA SER A 150 -0.33 -15.28 3.67
C SER A 150 0.43 -14.11 4.31
N PHE A 151 0.84 -13.14 3.50
CA PHE A 151 1.47 -11.91 3.98
C PHE A 151 0.55 -11.13 4.92
N ASN A 152 -0.72 -10.95 4.54
CA ASN A 152 -1.73 -10.22 5.32
C ASN A 152 -1.94 -10.86 6.70
N ASN A 153 -1.93 -12.19 6.80
CA ASN A 153 -1.99 -12.90 8.07
C ASN A 153 -0.78 -12.60 8.96
N LYS A 154 0.44 -12.58 8.39
CA LYS A 154 1.65 -12.21 9.13
C LYS A 154 1.64 -10.75 9.57
N LEU A 155 1.14 -9.85 8.72
CA LEU A 155 0.98 -8.43 9.05
C LEU A 155 0.04 -8.24 10.24
N ASN A 156 -1.11 -8.93 10.22
CA ASN A 156 -2.07 -8.91 11.32
C ASN A 156 -1.45 -9.42 12.63
N SER A 157 -0.83 -10.61 12.61
CA SER A 157 -0.18 -11.18 13.80
C SER A 157 0.89 -10.24 14.36
N THR A 158 1.78 -9.75 13.51
CA THR A 158 2.86 -8.85 13.92
C THR A 158 2.33 -7.53 14.49
N SER A 159 1.24 -7.01 13.92
CA SER A 159 0.59 -5.79 14.42
C SER A 159 0.00 -5.98 15.81
N GLN A 160 -0.62 -7.14 16.09
CA GLN A 160 -1.09 -7.45 17.44
C GLN A 160 0.08 -7.55 18.44
N ASP A 161 1.18 -8.19 18.04
CA ASP A 161 2.38 -8.28 18.89
C ASP A 161 3.00 -6.91 19.18
N LEU A 162 2.95 -5.98 18.21
CA LEU A 162 3.43 -4.61 18.39
C LEU A 162 2.52 -3.82 19.33
N LYS A 163 1.20 -3.94 19.21
CA LYS A 163 0.23 -3.33 20.16
C LYS A 163 0.49 -3.78 21.59
N ASN A 164 0.76 -5.08 21.79
CA ASN A 164 1.03 -5.64 23.11
C ASN A 164 2.37 -5.16 23.70
N ARG A 165 3.36 -4.86 22.84
CA ARG A 165 4.71 -4.45 23.26
C ARG A 165 4.89 -2.94 23.40
N LEU A 166 4.04 -2.13 22.76
CA LEU A 166 4.19 -0.67 22.68
C LEU A 166 3.03 0.03 23.41
N PRO A 167 3.21 0.41 24.69
CA PRO A 167 2.16 1.02 25.49
C PRO A 167 1.55 2.28 24.84
N GLY A 168 0.22 2.34 24.80
CA GLY A 168 -0.49 3.50 24.25
C GLY A 168 -0.47 3.60 22.71
N LEU A 169 0.07 2.61 22.01
CA LEU A 169 -0.03 2.53 20.55
C LEU A 169 -1.44 2.09 20.13
N LYS A 170 -2.10 2.92 19.32
CA LYS A 170 -3.26 2.57 18.51
C LYS A 170 -2.76 2.18 17.13
N LEU A 171 -2.85 0.89 16.82
CA LEU A 171 -2.46 0.32 15.53
C LEU A 171 -3.65 -0.43 14.93
N VAL A 172 -4.04 -0.04 13.71
CA VAL A 172 -5.12 -0.66 12.94
C VAL A 172 -4.55 -1.18 11.62
N VAL A 173 -4.84 -2.44 11.31
CA VAL A 173 -4.60 -2.98 9.97
C VAL A 173 -5.89 -2.82 9.18
N PHE A 174 -5.82 -2.00 8.14
CA PHE A 174 -6.89 -1.74 7.19
C PHE A 174 -6.94 -2.86 6.15
N ASP A 175 -8.08 -3.51 6.05
CA ASP A 175 -8.38 -4.47 4.99
C ASP A 175 -8.81 -3.75 3.72
N ILE A 176 -7.92 -3.78 2.72
CA ILE A 176 -8.21 -3.38 1.34
C ILE A 176 -8.31 -4.59 0.41
N PHE A 177 -8.09 -5.82 0.92
CA PHE A 177 -8.14 -7.03 0.13
C PHE A 177 -9.60 -7.36 -0.21
N GLN A 178 -10.44 -7.54 0.81
CA GLN A 178 -11.80 -8.01 0.58
C GLN A 178 -12.67 -7.00 -0.16
N PRO A 179 -12.69 -5.70 0.22
CA PRO A 179 -13.48 -4.71 -0.52
C PRO A 179 -13.10 -4.58 -2.00
N LEU A 180 -11.80 -4.57 -2.30
CA LEU A 180 -11.34 -4.52 -3.68
C LEU A 180 -11.68 -5.81 -4.43
N LEU A 181 -11.58 -6.97 -3.78
CA LEU A 181 -12.00 -8.24 -4.38
C LEU A 181 -13.50 -8.24 -4.70
N ASP A 182 -14.33 -7.71 -3.80
CA ASP A 182 -15.78 -7.62 -3.98
C ASP A 182 -16.15 -6.72 -5.17
N MET A 183 -15.49 -5.56 -5.32
CA MET A 183 -15.63 -4.72 -6.52
C MET A 183 -15.20 -5.44 -7.81
N ILE A 184 -14.23 -6.36 -7.71
CA ILE A 184 -13.70 -7.11 -8.86
C ILE A 184 -14.64 -8.23 -9.27
N ILE A 185 -15.18 -9.00 -8.33
CA ILE A 185 -16.02 -10.18 -8.61
C ILE A 185 -17.50 -9.82 -8.78
N ASN A 186 -17.97 -8.76 -8.12
CA ASN A 186 -19.35 -8.26 -8.18
C ASN A 186 -19.36 -6.76 -8.57
N PRO A 187 -18.84 -6.39 -9.76
CA PRO A 187 -18.68 -4.98 -10.12
C PRO A 187 -20.02 -4.22 -10.17
N GLY A 188 -21.08 -4.85 -10.70
CA GLY A 188 -22.39 -4.22 -10.83
C GLY A 188 -23.01 -3.80 -9.49
N ASP A 189 -22.86 -4.63 -8.45
CA ASP A 189 -23.34 -4.34 -7.09
C ASP A 189 -22.60 -3.15 -6.46
N ASN A 190 -21.40 -2.86 -6.96
CA ASN A 190 -20.53 -1.78 -6.50
C ASN A 190 -20.53 -0.56 -7.45
N GLY A 191 -21.41 -0.52 -8.45
CA GLY A 191 -21.53 0.62 -9.37
C GLY A 191 -20.52 0.62 -10.52
N PHE A 192 -19.79 -0.47 -10.74
CA PHE A 192 -18.82 -0.64 -11.82
C PHE A 192 -19.37 -1.56 -12.92
N PHE A 193 -19.00 -1.31 -14.18
CA PHE A 193 -19.29 -2.20 -15.29
C PHE A 193 -18.06 -2.96 -15.79
N GLU A 194 -16.85 -2.47 -15.52
CA GLU A 194 -15.60 -3.07 -15.95
C GLU A 194 -14.61 -3.20 -14.78
N SER A 195 -14.13 -4.42 -14.55
CA SER A 195 -13.25 -4.75 -13.44
C SER A 195 -12.05 -5.64 -13.80
N ARG A 196 -11.92 -6.00 -15.08
CA ARG A 196 -10.83 -6.83 -15.60
C ARG A 196 -9.84 -6.02 -16.43
N ARG A 197 -10.32 -4.99 -17.12
CA ARG A 197 -9.48 -4.02 -17.83
C ARG A 197 -9.48 -2.69 -17.11
N ALA A 198 -8.34 -2.00 -17.15
CA ALA A 198 -8.26 -0.63 -16.67
C ALA A 198 -8.80 0.36 -17.71
N CYS A 199 -9.19 1.56 -17.26
CA CYS A 199 -9.62 2.63 -18.15
C CYS A 199 -8.51 3.10 -19.09
N CYS A 200 -7.25 3.11 -18.64
CA CYS A 200 -6.16 3.77 -19.32
C CYS A 200 -5.41 2.88 -20.33
N GLY A 201 -5.09 3.43 -21.50
CA GLY A 201 -4.36 2.73 -22.56
C GLY A 201 -5.14 1.52 -23.07
N THR A 202 -4.47 0.38 -23.28
CA THR A 202 -5.19 -0.88 -23.53
C THR A 202 -5.87 -1.41 -22.26
N GLY A 203 -5.53 -0.91 -21.08
CA GLY A 203 -6.12 -1.36 -19.82
C GLY A 203 -5.52 -2.66 -19.31
N THR A 204 -4.32 -3.03 -19.74
CA THR A 204 -3.68 -4.31 -19.39
C THR A 204 -2.41 -4.13 -18.57
N LEU A 205 -1.43 -3.38 -19.09
CA LEU A 205 -0.11 -3.20 -18.48
C LEU A 205 0.26 -1.73 -18.27
N GLU A 206 -0.42 -0.83 -18.95
CA GLU A 206 -0.09 0.59 -18.97
C GLU A 206 -0.18 1.17 -17.57
N THR A 207 0.88 1.87 -17.18
CA THR A 207 0.99 2.63 -15.94
C THR A 207 2.00 3.75 -16.14
N SER A 208 2.02 4.74 -15.24
CA SER A 208 2.99 5.84 -15.26
C SER A 208 3.04 6.52 -16.65
N VAL A 209 4.21 6.71 -17.24
CA VAL A 209 4.41 7.39 -18.53
C VAL A 209 3.65 6.76 -19.70
N LEU A 210 3.30 5.46 -19.61
CA LEU A 210 2.53 4.76 -20.63
C LEU A 210 1.02 5.01 -20.50
N CYS A 211 0.57 5.55 -19.37
CA CYS A 211 -0.82 5.79 -19.06
C CYS A 211 -1.09 7.28 -18.82
N ASN A 212 -1.82 7.90 -19.74
CA ASN A 212 -2.40 9.23 -19.55
C ASN A 212 -3.67 9.41 -20.39
N SER A 213 -4.33 10.56 -20.26
CA SER A 213 -5.57 10.89 -20.97
C SER A 213 -5.45 10.92 -22.50
N ARG A 214 -4.23 10.93 -23.05
CA ARG A 214 -3.95 10.90 -24.49
C ARG A 214 -3.42 9.55 -24.97
N SER A 215 -3.20 8.58 -24.08
CA SER A 215 -2.83 7.23 -24.49
C SER A 215 -3.96 6.64 -25.34
N VAL A 216 -3.60 5.99 -26.45
CA VAL A 216 -4.58 5.35 -27.35
C VAL A 216 -5.32 4.27 -26.56
N GLY A 217 -6.66 4.32 -26.57
CA GLY A 217 -7.52 3.39 -25.85
C GLY A 217 -7.97 3.88 -24.48
N THR A 218 -7.40 4.96 -23.94
CA THR A 218 -7.86 5.54 -22.67
C THR A 218 -9.33 5.94 -22.75
N CYS A 219 -10.11 5.45 -21.78
CA CYS A 219 -11.53 5.69 -21.70
C CYS A 219 -11.83 7.18 -21.40
N THR A 220 -13.00 7.66 -21.83
CA THR A 220 -13.44 9.03 -21.55
C THR A 220 -14.05 9.20 -20.15
N ASN A 221 -14.47 8.11 -19.51
CA ASN A 221 -15.08 8.10 -18.19
C ASN A 221 -14.62 6.89 -17.37
N ALA A 222 -13.78 7.14 -16.36
CA ALA A 222 -13.24 6.11 -15.48
C ALA A 222 -14.18 5.70 -14.33
N THR A 223 -15.31 6.40 -14.12
CA THR A 223 -16.21 6.16 -12.98
C THR A 223 -16.82 4.75 -12.99
N GLY A 224 -17.02 4.15 -14.17
CA GLY A 224 -17.54 2.79 -14.28
C GLY A 224 -16.46 1.69 -14.30
N TYR A 225 -15.19 2.05 -14.15
CA TYR A 225 -14.06 1.12 -14.11
C TYR A 225 -13.54 0.94 -12.68
N VAL A 226 -13.25 -0.29 -12.27
CA VAL A 226 -12.58 -0.55 -10.98
C VAL A 226 -11.13 -0.04 -11.02
N PHE A 227 -10.45 -0.14 -12.17
CA PHE A 227 -9.04 0.22 -12.31
C PHE A 227 -8.84 1.43 -13.23
N TRP A 228 -7.98 2.36 -12.79
CA TRP A 228 -7.50 3.44 -13.66
C TRP A 228 -6.44 2.92 -14.63
N ASP A 229 -5.42 2.23 -14.11
CA ASP A 229 -4.31 1.69 -14.88
C ASP A 229 -4.05 0.20 -14.52
N GLY A 230 -2.96 -0.39 -15.03
CA GLY A 230 -2.64 -1.81 -14.80
C GLY A 230 -2.48 -2.24 -13.33
N PHE A 231 -2.30 -1.30 -12.40
CA PHE A 231 -2.03 -1.58 -10.98
C PHE A 231 -2.95 -0.85 -10.01
N HIS A 232 -3.43 0.34 -10.36
CA HIS A 232 -4.08 1.26 -9.44
C HIS A 232 -5.60 1.29 -9.63
N PRO A 233 -6.40 1.25 -8.54
CA PRO A 233 -7.84 1.47 -8.61
C PRO A 233 -8.18 2.85 -9.19
N SER A 234 -9.35 2.98 -9.80
CA SER A 234 -9.88 4.27 -10.26
C SER A 234 -10.19 5.19 -9.07
N GLU A 235 -10.42 6.48 -9.34
CA GLU A 235 -10.89 7.41 -8.31
C GLU A 235 -12.19 6.91 -7.66
N ALA A 236 -13.15 6.43 -8.47
CA ALA A 236 -14.41 5.89 -7.98
C ALA A 236 -14.22 4.65 -7.10
N ALA A 237 -13.32 3.73 -7.48
CA ALA A 237 -12.98 2.58 -6.64
C ALA A 237 -12.28 2.99 -5.33
N ASN A 238 -11.40 4.00 -5.38
CA ASN A 238 -10.77 4.54 -4.17
C ASN A 238 -11.78 5.24 -3.25
N GLU A 239 -12.84 5.87 -3.78
CA GLU A 239 -13.91 6.45 -2.97
C GLU A 239 -14.66 5.37 -2.17
N VAL A 240 -14.99 4.25 -2.81
CA VAL A 240 -15.59 3.09 -2.13
C VAL A 240 -14.66 2.54 -1.04
N LEU A 241 -13.39 2.29 -1.39
CA LEU A 241 -12.38 1.82 -0.43
C LEU A 241 -12.23 2.78 0.75
N ALA A 242 -12.18 4.09 0.51
CA ALA A 242 -12.06 5.08 1.56
C ALA A 242 -13.26 5.03 2.53
N GLY A 243 -14.47 4.80 2.03
CA GLY A 243 -15.66 4.57 2.84
C GLY A 243 -15.48 3.40 3.81
N ASP A 244 -15.02 2.26 3.32
CA ASP A 244 -14.77 1.07 4.14
C ASP A 244 -13.64 1.30 5.16
N LEU A 245 -12.56 1.96 4.75
CA LEU A 245 -11.44 2.26 5.64
C LEU A 245 -11.82 3.22 6.76
N LEU A 246 -12.69 4.20 6.50
CA LEU A 246 -13.20 5.08 7.53
C LEU A 246 -13.97 4.31 8.61
N GLN A 247 -14.74 3.29 8.23
CA GLN A 247 -15.45 2.43 9.18
C GLN A 247 -14.49 1.54 9.98
N GLN A 248 -13.42 1.03 9.36
CA GLN A 248 -12.42 0.23 10.05
C GLN A 248 -11.56 1.06 11.02
N GLY A 249 -11.44 2.38 10.80
CA GLY A 249 -10.50 3.27 11.48
C GLY A 249 -10.95 3.86 12.81
N PHE A 250 -12.10 3.47 13.36
CA PHE A 250 -12.64 4.07 14.59
C PHE A 250 -11.66 4.04 15.77
N ASP A 251 -10.88 2.97 15.92
CA ASP A 251 -9.87 2.83 16.97
C ASP A 251 -8.75 3.88 16.90
N LEU A 252 -8.48 4.45 15.72
CA LEU A 252 -7.47 5.50 15.55
C LEU A 252 -7.95 6.87 16.02
N ILE A 253 -9.27 7.09 16.07
CA ILE A 253 -9.86 8.41 16.37
C ILE A 253 -10.56 8.51 17.71
N SER A 254 -10.94 7.36 18.30
CA SER A 254 -11.44 7.24 19.67
C SER A 254 -10.34 7.51 20.69
#